data_AF-A0A4Z0GXT3-F1
#
_entry.id   AF-A0A4Z0GXT3-F1
#
_cell.length_a   1.000
_cell.length_b   1.000
_cell.length_c   1.000
_cell.angle_alpha   90.00
_cell.angle_beta   90.00
_cell.angle_gamma   90.00
#
_symmetry.space_group_name_H-M   'P 1'
#
loop_
_entity.id
_entity.type
_entity.pdbx_description
1 polymer ?
#
loop_
_entity_poly.entity_id
_entity_poly.type
_entity_poly.pdbx_seq_one_letter_code
_entity_poly.pdbx_strand_id
1 'polypeptide(L)'
;GSAGGRPDALLVVAEASPPLILDAARRHGYRVPGDLLLVCVSEDVTATHTEPPVTTLSLRPEEVAKAGVELLVGVLEQGLAESAGVLVPTRLDVRGSSLRRPRD
;
A
#
# COMPACT_ATOMS: atom_id res chain seq x y z
N GLY A 1 -29.43 -17.44 8.16
CA GLY A 1 -29.21 -17.53 6.70
C GLY A 1 -27.95 -16.77 6.38
N SER A 2 -26.97 -17.41 5.73
CA SER A 2 -25.65 -16.83 5.49
C SER A 2 -25.73 -15.70 4.45
N ALA A 3 -26.17 -14.51 4.87
CA ALA A 3 -25.88 -13.28 4.15
C ALA A 3 -24.35 -13.17 4.14
N GLY A 4 -23.73 -13.23 2.96
CA GLY A 4 -22.27 -13.06 2.84
C GLY A 4 -21.85 -11.82 3.63
N GLY A 5 -21.09 -12.02 4.70
CA GLY A 5 -20.74 -10.96 5.65
C GLY A 5 -20.05 -9.82 4.90
N ARG A 6 -20.44 -8.58 5.20
CA ARG A 6 -19.71 -7.41 4.67
C ARG A 6 -18.25 -7.49 5.15
N PRO A 7 -17.27 -7.18 4.29
CA PRO A 7 -15.87 -7.19 4.70
C PRO A 7 -15.65 -6.15 5.80
N ASP A 8 -14.81 -6.50 6.76
CA ASP A 8 -14.42 -5.63 7.87
C ASP A 8 -13.07 -4.94 7.64
N ALA A 9 -12.40 -5.29 6.53
CA ALA A 9 -11.18 -4.70 6.01
C ALA A 9 -11.10 -4.76 4.47
N LEU A 10 -10.39 -3.81 3.87
CA LEU A 10 -10.08 -3.74 2.45
C LEU A 10 -8.58 -3.48 2.24
N LEU A 11 -7.95 -4.32 1.42
CA LEU A 11 -6.63 -4.07 0.84
C LEU A 11 -6.81 -3.70 -0.64
N VAL A 12 -6.43 -2.48 -1.02
CA VAL A 12 -6.51 -2.01 -2.40
C VAL A 12 -5.12 -2.14 -3.04
N VAL A 13 -5.00 -3.02 -4.03
CA VAL A 13 -3.71 -3.35 -4.68
C VAL A 13 -3.45 -2.53 -5.94
N ALA A 14 -4.50 -2.05 -6.63
CA ALA A 14 -4.33 -1.11 -7.73
C ALA A 14 -3.74 0.20 -7.18
N GLU A 15 -2.82 0.82 -7.92
CA GLU A 15 -2.33 2.15 -7.56
C GLU A 15 -3.54 3.09 -7.46
N ALA A 16 -3.84 3.49 -6.24
CA ALA A 16 -5.06 4.19 -5.92
C ALA A 16 -4.72 5.41 -5.08
N SER A 17 -5.31 6.54 -5.46
CA SER A 17 -5.26 7.75 -4.66
C SER A 17 -5.98 7.50 -3.32
N PRO A 18 -5.28 7.53 -2.17
CA PRO A 18 -5.87 7.27 -0.86
C PRO A 18 -7.11 8.14 -0.55
N PRO A 19 -7.14 9.45 -0.87
CA PRO A 19 -8.34 10.28 -0.72
C PRO A 19 -9.56 9.77 -1.48
N LEU A 20 -9.38 9.27 -2.71
CA LEU A 20 -10.50 8.79 -3.53
C LEU A 20 -11.08 7.48 -2.99
N ILE A 21 -10.23 6.60 -2.46
CA ILE A 21 -10.69 5.36 -1.84
C ILE A 21 -11.49 5.64 -0.57
N LEU A 22 -11.02 6.58 0.27
CA LEU A 22 -11.78 7.03 1.43
C LEU A 22 -13.12 7.66 1.02
N ASP A 23 -13.14 8.46 -0.04
CA ASP A 23 -14.39 9.05 -0.54
C ASP A 23 -15.39 7.98 -1.01
N ALA A 24 -14.91 7.00 -1.77
CA ALA A 24 -15.72 5.86 -2.18
C ALA A 24 -16.29 5.10 -0.97
N ALA A 25 -15.45 4.80 0.04
CA ALA A 25 -15.91 4.15 1.27
C ALA A 25 -17.01 4.94 1.98
N ARG A 26 -16.85 6.26 2.10
CA ARG A 26 -17.87 7.16 2.68
C ARG A 26 -19.17 7.16 1.88
N ARG A 27 -19.09 7.22 0.55
CA ARG A 27 -20.27 7.16 -0.34
C ARG A 27 -21.05 5.85 -0.20
N HIS A 28 -20.39 4.77 0.20
CA HIS A 28 -21.02 3.48 0.50
C HIS A 28 -21.43 3.33 1.97
N GLY A 29 -21.32 4.38 2.78
CA GLY A 29 -21.78 4.43 4.17
C GLY A 29 -20.82 3.80 5.18
N TYR A 30 -19.56 3.54 4.80
CA TYR A 30 -18.55 3.04 5.73
C TYR A 30 -17.81 4.20 6.41
N ARG A 31 -17.63 4.10 7.73
CA ARG A 31 -16.61 4.89 8.45
C ARG A 31 -15.32 4.11 8.49
N VAL A 32 -14.21 4.71 8.08
CA VAL A 32 -12.87 4.17 8.23
C VAL A 32 -12.21 4.84 9.44
N PRO A 33 -11.61 4.11 10.40
CA PRO A 33 -11.46 2.65 10.49
C PRO A 33 -12.63 1.91 11.16
N GLY A 34 -13.71 2.63 11.55
CA GLY A 34 -14.74 2.10 12.46
C GLY A 34 -15.54 0.90 11.92
N ASP A 35 -16.12 1.05 10.74
CA ASP A 35 -16.93 0.03 10.07
C ASP A 35 -16.10 -0.79 9.05
N LEU A 36 -15.04 -0.20 8.48
CA LEU A 36 -14.15 -0.82 7.49
C LEU A 36 -12.71 -0.38 7.73
N LEU A 37 -11.78 -1.34 7.88
CA LEU A 37 -10.35 -1.06 7.86
C LEU A 37 -9.86 -0.89 6.42
N LEU A 38 -8.86 -0.03 6.22
CA LEU A 38 -8.34 0.25 4.88
C LEU A 38 -6.81 0.25 4.86
N VAL A 39 -6.26 -0.45 3.88
CA VAL A 39 -4.84 -0.41 3.48
C VAL A 39 -4.78 -0.23 1.96
N CYS A 40 -3.88 0.63 1.47
CA CYS A 40 -3.63 0.80 0.02
C CYS A 40 -2.18 0.42 -0.32
N VAL A 41 -1.97 -0.23 -1.46
CA VAL A 41 -0.64 -0.30 -2.08
C VAL A 41 -0.43 1.01 -2.83
N SER A 42 0.43 1.89 -2.31
CA SER A 42 0.59 3.25 -2.84
C SER A 42 1.86 3.92 -2.30
N GLU A 43 2.47 4.77 -3.13
CA GLU A 43 3.54 5.71 -2.76
C GLU A 43 3.01 7.15 -2.59
N ASP A 44 1.70 7.36 -2.73
CA ASP A 44 1.07 8.68 -2.72
C ASP A 44 1.16 9.32 -1.32
N VAL A 45 1.92 10.42 -1.24
CA VAL A 45 2.13 11.21 -0.01
C VAL A 45 0.84 11.82 0.56
N THR A 46 -0.24 11.87 -0.22
CA THR A 46 -1.54 12.31 0.31
C THR A 46 -2.05 11.35 1.40
N ALA A 47 -1.60 10.09 1.43
CA ALA A 47 -1.97 9.11 2.47
C ALA A 47 -1.73 9.62 3.90
N THR A 48 -0.70 10.44 4.14
CA THR A 48 -0.40 10.98 5.48
C THR A 48 -1.32 12.13 5.88
N HIS A 49 -1.98 12.76 4.89
CA HIS A 49 -2.74 14.00 5.06
C HIS A 49 -4.26 13.77 4.94
N THR A 50 -4.71 12.55 4.67
CA THR A 50 -6.14 12.20 4.71
C THR A 50 -6.65 12.11 6.16
N GLU A 51 -7.97 12.15 6.31
CA GLU A 51 -8.65 11.89 7.58
C GLU A 51 -9.58 10.67 7.45
N PRO A 52 -9.26 9.52 8.08
CA PRO A 52 -8.02 9.24 8.82
C PRO A 52 -6.80 9.11 7.88
N PRO A 53 -5.56 9.25 8.39
CA PRO A 53 -4.36 8.93 7.61
C PRO A 53 -4.37 7.46 7.16
N VAL A 54 -4.17 7.22 5.86
CA VAL A 54 -4.29 5.90 5.24
C VAL A 54 -3.01 5.09 5.42
N THR A 55 -3.14 3.86 5.89
CA THR A 55 -2.06 2.86 5.93
C THR A 55 -1.67 2.48 4.52
N THR A 56 -0.38 2.48 4.21
CA THR A 56 0.11 2.15 2.87
C THR A 56 1.14 1.03 2.89
N LEU A 57 1.07 0.13 1.91
CA LEU A 57 2.14 -0.79 1.55
C LEU A 57 2.92 -0.19 0.36
N SER A 58 4.14 0.26 0.63
CA SER A 58 5.10 0.71 -0.37
C SER A 58 5.81 -0.49 -1.00
N LEU A 59 5.82 -0.55 -2.33
CA LEU A 59 6.59 -1.55 -3.08
C LEU A 59 8.01 -1.05 -3.40
N ARG A 60 8.36 0.15 -2.93
CA ARG A 60 9.71 0.73 -3.04
C ARG A 60 10.18 0.86 -4.51
N PRO A 61 9.38 1.50 -5.39
CA PRO A 61 9.68 1.54 -6.82
C PRO A 61 10.98 2.28 -7.13
N GLU A 62 11.39 3.26 -6.32
CA GLU A 62 12.67 3.95 -6.48
C GLU A 62 13.85 2.99 -6.23
N GLU A 63 13.77 2.17 -5.18
CA GLU A 63 14.80 1.19 -4.86
C GLU A 63 14.82 0.03 -5.85
N VAL A 64 13.66 -0.39 -6.36
CA VAL A 64 13.55 -1.35 -7.47
C VAL A 64 14.23 -0.78 -8.72
N ALA A 65 13.95 0.47 -9.08
CA ALA A 65 14.57 1.11 -10.24
C ALA A 65 16.08 1.24 -10.07
N LYS A 66 16.54 1.69 -8.89
CA LYS A 66 17.96 1.79 -8.56
C LYS A 66 18.67 0.44 -8.70
N ALA A 67 18.12 -0.62 -8.09
CA ALA A 67 18.69 -1.96 -8.18
C ALA A 67 18.73 -2.46 -9.63
N GLY A 68 17.69 -2.21 -10.43
CA GLY A 68 17.65 -2.57 -11.84
C GLY A 68 18.73 -1.87 -12.67
N VAL A 69 18.96 -0.58 -12.43
CA VAL A 69 20.02 0.20 -13.10
C VAL A 69 21.41 -0.31 -12.69
N GLU A 70 21.64 -0.56 -11.40
CA GLU A 70 22.91 -1.11 -10.91
C GLU A 70 23.23 -2.47 -11.53
N LEU A 71 22.23 -3.36 -11.65
CA LEU A 71 22.39 -4.63 -12.34
C LEU A 71 22.75 -4.44 -13.82
N LEU A 72 22.06 -3.54 -14.53
CA LEU A 72 22.34 -3.27 -15.95
C LEU A 72 23.76 -2.74 -16.16
N VAL A 73 24.22 -1.80 -15.32
CA VAL A 73 25.59 -1.28 -15.38
C VAL A 73 26.59 -2.40 -15.12
N GLY A 74 26.34 -3.28 -14.15
CA GLY A 74 27.16 -4.46 -13.91
C GLY A 74 27.29 -5.39 -15.11
N VAL A 75 26.21 -5.61 -15.87
CA VAL A 75 26.26 -6.39 -17.12
C VAL A 75 27.15 -5.71 -18.16
N LEU A 76 26.96 -4.40 -18.38
CA LEU A 76 27.63 -3.65 -19.44
C LEU A 76 29.12 -3.43 -19.18
N GLU A 77 29.49 -3.13 -17.93
CA GLU A 77 30.86 -2.75 -17.57
C GLU A 77 31.70 -3.93 -17.06
N GLN A 78 31.07 -4.93 -16.44
CA GLN A 78 31.78 -6.00 -15.72
C GLN A 78 31.54 -7.38 -16.34
N GLY A 79 30.71 -7.50 -17.38
CA GLY A 79 30.42 -8.77 -18.05
C GLY A 79 29.71 -9.78 -17.16
N LEU A 80 28.98 -9.32 -16.14
CA LEU A 80 28.21 -10.18 -15.23
C LEU A 80 27.04 -10.80 -16.01
N ALA A 81 27.23 -12.02 -16.52
CA ALA A 81 26.30 -12.68 -17.45
C ALA A 81 24.98 -13.14 -16.82
N GLU A 82 24.93 -13.33 -15.49
CA GLU A 82 23.72 -13.74 -14.77
C GLU A 82 23.61 -13.01 -13.43
N SER A 83 22.47 -12.33 -13.23
CA SER A 83 22.06 -11.80 -11.93
C SER A 83 20.87 -12.61 -11.44
N ALA A 84 20.94 -13.13 -10.20
CA ALA A 84 19.81 -13.77 -9.52
C ALA A 84 18.66 -12.80 -9.17
N GLY A 85 18.77 -11.53 -9.59
CA GLY A 85 17.89 -10.44 -9.17
C GLY A 85 18.26 -9.93 -7.78
N VAL A 86 17.76 -8.75 -7.45
CA VAL A 86 17.89 -8.16 -6.11
C VAL A 86 16.52 -8.19 -5.44
N LEU A 87 16.45 -8.73 -4.22
CA LEU A 87 15.24 -8.68 -3.42
C LEU A 87 15.13 -7.30 -2.77
N VAL A 88 14.11 -6.52 -3.16
CA VAL A 88 13.78 -5.24 -2.53
C VAL A 88 12.66 -5.46 -1.50
N PRO A 89 12.88 -5.22 -0.21
CA PRO A 89 11.86 -5.42 0.81
C PRO A 89 10.80 -4.32 0.76
N THR A 90 9.52 -4.73 0.74
CA THR A 90 8.38 -3.81 0.85
C THR A 90 8.34 -3.11 2.20
N ARG A 91 7.71 -1.94 2.29
CA ARG A 91 7.54 -1.20 3.55
C ARG A 91 6.05 -1.00 3.85
N LEU A 92 5.59 -1.43 5.02
CA LEU A 92 4.24 -1.15 5.50
C LEU A 92 4.26 0.03 6.47
N ASP A 93 3.69 1.15 6.06
CA ASP A 93 3.55 2.35 6.88
C ASP A 93 2.16 2.34 7.55
N VAL A 94 2.09 1.82 8.78
CA VAL A 94 0.85 1.68 9.56
C VAL A 94 0.34 3.05 10.04
N ARG A 95 -0.93 3.35 9.77
CA ARG A 95 -1.61 4.60 10.12
C ARG A 95 -3.04 4.37 10.61
N GLY A 96 -3.77 5.46 10.87
CA GLY A 96 -5.09 5.45 11.50
C GLY A 96 -6.16 4.61 10.79
N SER A 97 -6.09 4.47 9.46
CA SER A 97 -7.10 3.71 8.70
C SER A 97 -7.13 2.20 8.95
N SER A 98 -6.10 1.61 9.57
CA SER A 98 -6.01 0.17 9.83
C SER A 98 -5.97 -0.19 11.32
N LEU A 99 -6.07 0.81 12.20
CA LEU A 99 -6.02 0.62 13.65
C LEU A 99 -7.43 0.77 14.24
N ARG A 100 -7.98 -0.34 14.76
CA ARG A 100 -9.18 -0.26 15.61
C ARG A 100 -8.75 0.19 16.99
N ARG A 101 -9.36 1.26 17.52
CA ARG A 101 -9.29 1.50 18.96
C ARG A 101 -10.02 0.36 19.69
N PRO A 102 -9.50 -0.13 20.82
CA PRO A 102 -10.25 -1.03 21.69
C PRO A 102 -11.62 -0.39 21.99
N ARG A 103 -12.69 -1.19 21.94
CA ARG A 103 -13.99 -0.75 22.45
C ARG A 103 -13.90 -0.73 23.97
N ASP A 104 -14.22 0.40 24.59
CA ASP A 104 -14.46 0.51 26.04
C ASP A 104 -15.60 -0.42 26.47
#